data_AF-A0A511X8Q9-F1
#
_entry.id   AF-A0A511X8Q9-F1
#
_cell.length_a   1.000
_cell.length_b   1.000
_cell.length_c   1.000
_cell.angle_alpha   90.00
_cell.angle_beta   90.00
_cell.angle_gamma   90.00
#
_symmetry.space_group_name_H-M   'P 1'
#
loop_
_entity.id
_entity.type
_entity.pdbx_description
1 polymer ?
#
loop_
_entity_poly.entity_id
_entity_poly.type
_entity_poly.pdbx_seq_one_letter_code
_entity_poly.pdbx_strand_id
1 'polypeptide(L)'
;MTEKSPSAVKSLSLARLGAGEASGDVVARETGAAATACTIASIAGDPEGVVRESAAFLESLLHLWRLAGVDPETVWTELHARIEMGELSLRLSRSPTRTGARRMAPWRVATSKLP
;
A
#
# COMPACT_ATOMS: atom_id res chain seq x y z
N MET A 1 23.44 -1.36 23.17
CA MET A 1 22.35 -1.65 22.22
C MET A 1 22.72 -1.00 20.91
N THR A 2 23.07 -1.79 19.90
CA THR A 2 23.60 -1.32 18.62
C THR A 2 22.49 -1.28 17.57
N GLU A 3 22.32 -0.12 16.93
CA GLU A 3 21.42 0.01 15.78
C GLU A 3 21.87 -0.91 14.64
N LYS A 4 20.93 -1.69 14.10
CA LYS A 4 21.19 -2.58 12.97
C LYS A 4 20.69 -1.90 11.69
N SER A 5 21.57 -1.11 11.06
CA SER A 5 21.26 -0.30 9.87
C SER A 5 20.68 -1.14 8.71
N PRO A 6 19.75 -0.58 7.91
CA PRO A 6 19.07 -1.29 6.81
C PRO A 6 19.95 -1.50 5.55
N SER A 7 21.27 -1.42 5.68
CA SER A 7 22.22 -1.38 4.55
C SER A 7 22.24 -2.68 3.72
N ALA A 8 21.92 -3.83 4.33
CA ALA A 8 22.07 -5.14 3.71
C ALA A 8 21.25 -5.35 2.42
N VAL A 9 20.08 -4.69 2.30
CA VAL A 9 19.21 -4.83 1.12
C VAL A 9 19.83 -4.19 -0.13
N LYS A 10 20.69 -3.17 0.03
CA LYS A 10 21.33 -2.46 -1.10
C LYS A 10 22.46 -3.27 -1.75
N SER A 11 23.06 -4.24 -1.06
CA SER A 11 24.20 -5.01 -1.59
C SER A 11 23.80 -6.26 -2.40
N LEU A 12 22.62 -6.85 -2.18
CA LEU A 12 22.29 -8.13 -2.81
C LEU A 12 21.79 -8.00 -4.26
N SER A 13 21.04 -6.94 -4.58
CA SER A 13 20.50 -6.73 -5.94
C SER A 13 21.56 -6.37 -6.99
N LEU A 14 22.77 -5.98 -6.59
CA LEU A 14 23.83 -5.60 -7.53
C LEU A 14 24.49 -6.82 -8.22
N ALA A 15 24.42 -8.00 -7.59
CA ALA A 15 25.14 -9.19 -8.05
C ALA A 15 24.52 -9.89 -9.28
N ARG A 16 23.28 -9.53 -9.68
CA ARG A 16 22.63 -10.08 -10.88
C ARG A 16 22.64 -9.13 -12.08
N LEU A 17 23.13 -7.90 -11.92
CA LEU A 17 23.30 -6.90 -12.98
C LEU A 17 24.62 -7.13 -13.74
N GLY A 18 24.78 -8.33 -14.28
CA GLY A 18 25.81 -8.65 -15.25
C GLY A 18 25.37 -8.24 -16.66
N ALA A 19 25.94 -7.15 -17.18
CA ALA A 19 26.01 -6.78 -18.60
C ALA A 19 24.69 -6.59 -19.38
N GLY A 20 24.26 -5.33 -19.48
CA GLY A 20 23.30 -4.84 -20.48
C GLY A 20 22.28 -3.86 -19.89
N GLU A 21 22.01 -2.76 -20.57
CA GLU A 21 20.73 -2.06 -20.38
C GLU A 21 19.62 -3.03 -20.83
N ALA A 22 18.93 -3.63 -19.87
CA ALA A 22 17.71 -4.37 -20.16
C ALA A 22 16.68 -3.37 -20.70
N SER A 23 16.29 -3.52 -21.97
CA SER A 23 15.24 -2.68 -22.57
C SER A 23 14.01 -2.66 -21.66
N GLY A 24 13.34 -1.51 -21.55
CA GLY A 24 12.15 -1.34 -20.71
C GLY A 24 11.08 -2.40 -20.95
N ASP A 25 10.95 -2.89 -22.18
CA ASP A 25 10.04 -3.98 -22.57
C ASP A 25 10.35 -5.29 -21.84
N VAL A 26 11.63 -5.61 -21.61
CA VAL A 26 12.08 -6.81 -20.90
C VAL A 26 11.68 -6.71 -19.43
N VAL A 27 12.00 -5.59 -18.78
CA VAL A 27 11.69 -5.36 -17.36
C VAL A 27 10.18 -5.27 -17.13
N ALA A 28 9.43 -4.65 -18.03
CA ALA A 28 7.97 -4.61 -17.97
C ALA A 28 7.35 -6.02 -18.09
N ARG A 29 7.86 -6.84 -19.03
CA ARG A 29 7.42 -8.24 -19.20
C ARG A 29 7.75 -9.11 -17.99
N GLU A 30 8.94 -8.95 -17.41
CA GLU A 30 9.36 -9.65 -16.18
C GLU A 30 8.49 -9.24 -14.97
N THR A 31 8.24 -7.94 -14.81
CA THR A 31 7.34 -7.41 -13.77
C THR A 31 5.92 -7.99 -13.89
N GLY A 32 5.37 -8.02 -15.10
CA GLY A 32 4.05 -8.61 -15.38
C GLY A 32 4.00 -10.13 -15.13
N ALA A 33 5.07 -10.85 -15.49
CA ALA A 33 5.18 -12.29 -15.22
C ALA A 33 5.24 -12.58 -13.71
N ALA A 34 6.02 -11.82 -12.95
CA ALA A 34 6.14 -11.99 -11.49
C ALA A 34 4.82 -11.65 -10.76
N ALA A 35 4.13 -10.58 -11.16
CA ALA A 35 2.80 -10.25 -10.64
C ALA A 35 1.78 -11.38 -10.88
N THR A 36 1.83 -11.98 -12.07
CA THR A 36 0.98 -13.12 -12.45
C THR A 36 1.32 -14.37 -11.64
N ALA A 37 2.61 -14.68 -11.47
CA ALA A 37 3.09 -15.82 -10.69
C ALA A 37 2.68 -15.72 -9.20
N CYS A 38 2.77 -14.54 -8.60
CA CYS A 38 2.28 -14.28 -7.24
C CYS A 38 0.77 -14.54 -7.12
N THR A 39 -0.01 -14.09 -8.10
CA THR A 39 -1.46 -14.34 -8.14
C THR A 39 -1.77 -15.84 -8.29
N ILE A 40 -1.02 -16.56 -9.12
CA ILE A 40 -1.16 -18.03 -9.28
C ILE A 40 -0.83 -18.77 -7.98
N ALA A 41 0.27 -18.41 -7.30
CA ALA A 41 0.64 -19.03 -6.03
C ALA A 41 -0.44 -18.83 -4.94
N SER A 42 -1.06 -17.64 -4.91
CA SER A 42 -2.18 -17.33 -4.01
C SER A 42 -3.41 -18.20 -4.32
N ILE A 43 -3.78 -18.33 -5.60
CA ILE A 43 -4.89 -19.20 -6.04
C ILE A 43 -4.62 -20.68 -5.74
N ALA A 44 -3.37 -21.12 -5.85
CA ALA A 44 -2.94 -22.48 -5.55
C ALA A 44 -2.89 -22.80 -4.04
N GLY A 45 -3.02 -21.79 -3.16
CA GLY A 45 -2.86 -21.96 -1.71
C GLY A 45 -1.42 -22.24 -1.28
N ASP A 46 -0.43 -21.77 -2.04
CA ASP A 46 1.02 -21.91 -1.76
C ASP A 46 1.57 -20.63 -1.09
N PRO A 47 1.64 -20.56 0.26
CA PRO A 47 2.13 -19.38 0.96
C PRO A 47 3.63 -19.15 0.76
N GLU A 48 4.43 -20.20 0.56
CA GLU A 48 5.87 -20.05 0.28
C GLU A 48 6.10 -19.48 -1.12
N GLY A 49 5.29 -19.94 -2.09
CA GLY A 49 5.18 -19.36 -3.42
C GLY A 49 4.78 -17.90 -3.38
N VAL A 50 3.72 -17.53 -2.65
CA VAL A 50 3.30 -16.12 -2.53
C VAL A 50 4.45 -15.24 -2.01
N VAL A 51 5.19 -15.67 -0.99
CA VAL A 51 6.35 -14.90 -0.48
C VAL A 51 7.45 -14.77 -1.54
N ARG A 52 7.82 -15.88 -2.20
CA ARG A 52 8.90 -15.91 -3.21
C ARG A 52 8.57 -15.08 -4.44
N GLU A 53 7.40 -15.27 -5.03
CA GLU A 53 6.99 -14.55 -6.24
C GLU A 53 6.70 -13.07 -5.93
N SER A 54 6.23 -12.74 -4.72
CA SER A 54 6.11 -11.33 -4.28
C SER A 54 7.47 -10.64 -4.18
N ALA A 55 8.51 -11.32 -3.70
CA ALA A 55 9.86 -10.76 -3.66
C ALA A 55 10.38 -10.48 -5.08
N ALA A 56 10.24 -11.42 -6.01
CA ALA A 56 10.60 -11.24 -7.42
C ALA A 56 9.80 -10.10 -8.09
N PHE A 57 8.51 -9.96 -7.75
CA PHE A 57 7.68 -8.86 -8.22
C PHE A 57 8.15 -7.50 -7.69
N LEU A 58 8.48 -7.39 -6.39
CA LEU A 58 9.00 -6.13 -5.82
C LEU A 58 10.37 -5.74 -6.39
N GLU A 59 11.27 -6.70 -6.63
CA GLU A 59 12.57 -6.43 -7.26
C GLU A 59 12.43 -5.90 -8.69
N SER A 60 11.59 -6.55 -9.51
CA SER A 60 11.33 -6.14 -10.89
C SER A 60 10.55 -4.82 -10.96
N LEU A 61 9.58 -4.59 -10.08
CA LEU A 61 8.84 -3.34 -9.97
C LEU A 61 9.73 -2.14 -9.59
N LEU A 62 10.67 -2.33 -8.65
CA LEU A 62 11.68 -1.30 -8.31
C LEU A 62 12.60 -0.98 -9.49
N HIS A 63 12.90 -1.96 -10.36
CA HIS A 63 13.65 -1.72 -11.59
C HIS A 63 12.80 -0.95 -12.62
N LEU A 64 11.53 -1.34 -12.79
CA LEU A 64 10.59 -0.67 -13.69
C LEU A 64 10.39 0.82 -13.34
N TRP A 65 10.28 1.15 -12.04
CA TRP A 65 10.19 2.55 -11.58
C TRP A 65 11.44 3.36 -11.96
N ARG A 66 12.64 2.81 -11.77
CA ARG A 66 13.89 3.50 -12.17
C ARG A 66 13.94 3.78 -13.67
N LEU A 67 13.54 2.82 -14.50
CA LEU A 67 13.46 3.02 -15.96
C LEU A 67 12.39 4.04 -16.36
N ALA A 68 11.30 4.16 -15.58
CA ALA A 68 10.28 5.18 -15.75
C ALA A 68 10.65 6.56 -15.14
N GLY A 69 11.85 6.71 -14.55
CA GLY A 69 12.27 7.94 -13.86
C GLY A 69 11.53 8.23 -12.54
N VAL A 70 10.89 7.22 -11.96
CA VAL A 70 10.13 7.31 -10.70
C VAL A 70 11.02 6.91 -9.52
N ASP A 71 11.13 7.80 -8.53
CA ASP A 71 11.77 7.50 -7.25
C ASP A 71 10.85 6.59 -6.39
N PRO A 72 11.32 5.43 -5.92
CA PRO A 72 10.58 4.59 -4.97
C PRO A 72 10.02 5.35 -3.76
N GLU A 73 10.73 6.34 -3.22
CA GLU A 73 10.25 7.14 -2.08
C GLU A 73 8.97 7.94 -2.41
N THR A 74 8.78 8.33 -3.67
CA THR A 74 7.54 8.97 -4.13
C THR A 74 6.37 7.99 -4.05
N VAL A 75 6.59 6.72 -4.42
CA VAL A 75 5.56 5.67 -4.37
C VAL A 75 5.25 5.28 -2.92
N TRP A 76 6.26 5.18 -2.05
CA TRP A 76 6.06 4.92 -0.62
C TRP A 76 5.32 6.07 0.07
N THR A 77 5.62 7.32 -0.27
CA THR A 77 4.90 8.50 0.24
C THR A 77 3.42 8.49 -0.18
N GLU A 78 3.12 8.18 -1.44
CA GLU A 78 1.75 8.04 -1.94
C GLU A 78 0.98 6.90 -1.23
N LEU A 79 1.63 5.75 -1.01
CA LEU A 79 1.04 4.64 -0.27
C LEU A 79 0.78 5.00 1.20
N HIS A 80 1.69 5.75 1.85
CA HIS A 80 1.49 6.26 3.21
C HIS A 80 0.26 7.18 3.28
N ALA A 81 0.17 8.16 2.35
CA ALA A 81 -0.95 9.10 2.30
C ALA A 81 -2.31 8.41 2.12
N ARG A 82 -2.37 7.34 1.30
CA ARG A 82 -3.58 6.50 1.14
C ARG A 82 -3.97 5.80 2.43
N ILE A 83 -3.01 5.24 3.17
CA ILE A 83 -3.24 4.57 4.45
C ILE A 83 -3.75 5.59 5.48
N GLU A 84 -3.11 6.75 5.62
CA GLU A 84 -3.53 7.80 6.54
C GLU A 84 -4.95 8.31 6.26
N MET A 85 -5.31 8.49 4.98
CA MET A 85 -6.66 8.89 4.57
C MET A 85 -7.70 7.80 4.89
N GLY A 86 -7.37 6.52 4.69
CA GLY A 86 -8.19 5.39 5.09
C GLY A 86 -8.44 5.36 6.60
N GLU A 87 -7.38 5.51 7.41
CA GLU A 87 -7.46 5.55 8.87
C GLU A 87 -8.22 6.77 9.40
N LEU A 88 -8.12 7.93 8.74
CA LEU A 88 -8.97 9.10 9.05
C LEU A 88 -10.45 8.80 8.78
N SER A 89 -10.76 8.22 7.62
CA SER A 89 -12.13 7.85 7.24
C SER A 89 -12.74 6.79 8.17
N LEU A 90 -11.96 5.80 8.58
CA LEU A 90 -12.36 4.79 9.57
C LEU A 90 -12.61 5.41 10.95
N ARG A 91 -11.79 6.35 11.40
CA ARG A 91 -12.01 7.08 12.67
C ARG A 91 -13.26 7.97 12.63
N LEU A 92 -13.53 8.62 11.51
CA LEU A 92 -14.73 9.46 11.34
C LEU A 92 -16.02 8.62 11.24
N SER A 93 -16.01 7.53 10.48
CA SER A 93 -17.16 6.61 10.37
C SER A 93 -17.43 5.83 11.67
N ARG A 94 -16.38 5.52 12.44
CA ARG A 94 -16.47 4.95 13.80
C ARG A 94 -16.57 6.01 14.89
N SER A 95 -16.78 7.29 14.55
CA SER A 95 -16.98 8.35 15.54
C SER A 95 -18.07 7.90 16.50
N PRO A 96 -17.78 7.72 17.81
CA PRO A 96 -18.74 7.14 18.72
C PRO A 96 -19.94 8.09 18.77
N THR A 97 -21.09 7.58 18.31
CA THR A 97 -22.35 8.29 18.43
C THR A 97 -22.51 8.67 19.89
N ARG A 98 -22.45 9.99 20.15
CA ARG A 98 -22.30 10.57 21.49
C ARG A 98 -23.37 9.98 22.40
N THR A 99 -22.97 9.20 23.40
CA THR A 99 -23.84 8.13 23.93
C THR A 99 -24.60 8.40 25.25
N GLY A 100 -24.47 9.46 26.04
CA GLY A 100 -23.74 10.74 25.94
C GLY A 100 -24.58 11.90 25.40
N ALA A 101 -25.44 11.66 24.40
CA ALA A 101 -26.44 12.62 23.94
C ALA A 101 -27.68 12.57 24.85
N ARG A 102 -27.51 13.13 26.06
CA ARG A 102 -28.57 13.46 27.03
C ARG A 102 -29.88 13.72 26.30
N ARG A 103 -30.82 12.76 26.41
CA ARG A 103 -32.12 12.70 25.70
C ARG A 103 -32.60 14.12 25.39
N MET A 104 -32.44 14.55 24.14
CA MET A 104 -32.96 15.85 23.74
C MET A 104 -34.46 15.79 24.00
N ALA A 105 -34.94 16.65 24.91
CA ALA A 105 -36.36 16.76 25.17
C ALA A 105 -37.04 16.97 23.81
N PRO A 106 -38.14 16.23 23.52
CA PRO A 106 -38.76 16.31 22.20
C PRO A 106 -39.06 17.77 21.91
N TRP A 107 -38.68 18.22 20.70
CA TRP A 107 -38.86 19.61 20.26
C TRP A 107 -40.34 19.96 20.35
N ARG A 108 -40.75 20.54 21.47
CA ARG A 108 -42.06 21.16 21.62
C ARG A 108 -42.01 22.42 20.80
N VAL A 109 -42.52 22.33 19.57
CA VAL A 109 -42.94 23.51 18.82
C VAL A 109 -43.94 24.22 19.72
N ALA A 110 -43.49 25.29 20.38
CA ALA A 110 -44.37 26.22 21.05
C ALA A 110 -45.15 26.94 19.96
N THR A 111 -46.28 26.36 19.54
CA THR A 111 -47.26 26.98 18.65
C THR A 111 -47.93 28.13 19.38
N SER A 112 -47.15 29.18 19.60
CA SER A 112 -47.65 30.48 20.04
C SER A 112 -48.62 30.98 18.98
N LYS A 113 -49.77 31.48 19.44
CA LYS A 113 -50.89 32.01 18.64
C LYS A 113 -51.82 30.95 18.03
N LEU A 114 -52.63 30.34 18.89
CA LEU A 114 -54.08 30.34 18.65
C LEU A 114 -54.61 31.77 18.93
N PRO A 115 -55.65 32.24 18.22
CA PRO A 115 -56.17 33.61 18.33
C PRO A 115 -56.86 33.89 19.66
#